data_AF-A0A182J8N8-F1
#
_entry.id   AF-A0A182J8N8-F1
#
_cell.length_a   1.000
_cell.length_b   1.000
_cell.length_c   1.000
_cell.angle_alpha   90.00
_cell.angle_beta   90.00
_cell.angle_gamma   90.00
#
_symmetry.space_group_name_H-M   'P 1'
#
loop_
_entity.id
_entity.type
_entity.pdbx_description
1 polymer ?
#
loop_
_entity_poly.entity_id
_entity_poly.type
_entity_poly.pdbx_seq_one_letter_code
_entity_poly.pdbx_strand_id
1 'polypeptide(L)'
;MFSLALVTLAVLGMVSTQPPPPDASCFQRGAVTVDECCNIPKTVDSAVMEKCRADNPRSENMPAPGVPKTEGCCVMQCILTETGGFANNALNTDAIKRALASTVGADANFAPTLNDAIDNCARQIQSDPAYSVAPIAASPDRAGCSFIPQGFLNCLHTTLFKSCPAAVWTESSDCQALKQKLDGGCPYYSQLGRGPKN
;
A
#
# COMPACT_ATOMS: atom_id res chain seq x y z
N MET A 1 -5.79 60.60 -19.63
CA MET A 1 -5.72 59.30 -20.31
C MET A 1 -5.10 58.32 -19.31
N PHE A 2 -5.92 57.47 -18.68
CA PHE A 2 -5.47 56.52 -17.66
C PHE A 2 -5.17 55.18 -18.33
N SER A 3 -3.91 54.74 -18.27
CA SER A 3 -3.49 53.40 -18.70
C SER A 3 -3.74 52.41 -17.57
N LEU A 4 -4.65 51.45 -17.78
CA LEU A 4 -4.78 50.27 -16.93
C LEU A 4 -3.76 49.22 -17.37
N ALA A 5 -2.80 48.89 -16.50
CA ALA A 5 -1.96 47.71 -16.64
C ALA A 5 -2.67 46.52 -15.97
N LEU A 6 -3.15 45.57 -16.78
CA LEU A 6 -3.65 44.28 -16.33
C LEU A 6 -2.46 43.35 -16.06
N VAL A 7 -2.14 43.13 -14.79
CA VAL A 7 -1.19 42.10 -14.36
C VAL A 7 -1.94 40.78 -14.24
N THR A 8 -1.79 39.90 -15.23
CA THR A 8 -2.28 38.52 -15.18
C THR A 8 -1.31 37.66 -14.36
N LEU A 9 -1.66 37.37 -13.10
CA LEU A 9 -1.00 36.32 -12.32
C LEU A 9 -1.38 34.94 -12.88
N ALA A 10 -0.45 34.26 -13.55
CA ALA A 10 -0.57 32.85 -13.86
C ALA A 10 -0.25 32.03 -12.61
N VAL A 11 -1.27 31.52 -11.92
CA VAL A 11 -1.10 30.52 -10.86
C VAL A 11 -0.84 29.18 -11.53
N LEU A 12 0.44 28.81 -11.68
CA LEU A 12 0.85 27.44 -11.97
C LEU A 12 0.61 26.60 -10.71
N GLY A 13 -0.63 26.12 -10.55
CA GLY A 13 -0.93 25.12 -9.53
C GLY A 13 -0.14 23.85 -9.86
N MET A 14 0.77 23.45 -8.97
CA MET A 14 1.37 22.13 -9.02
C MET A 14 0.25 21.12 -8.80
N VAL A 15 -0.29 20.57 -9.87
CA VAL A 15 -1.20 19.43 -9.80
C VAL A 15 -0.33 18.26 -9.34
N SER A 16 -0.37 17.96 -8.04
CA SER A 16 0.20 16.72 -7.51
C SER A 16 -0.56 15.58 -8.17
N THR A 17 0.10 14.88 -9.07
CA THR A 17 -0.46 13.68 -9.70
C THR A 17 -0.32 12.50 -8.74
N GLN A 18 -1.33 11.63 -8.71
CA GLN A 18 -1.30 10.38 -7.96
C GLN A 18 -0.09 9.53 -8.38
N PRO A 19 0.34 8.52 -7.58
CA PRO A 19 1.44 7.67 -8.01
C PRO A 19 1.05 7.00 -9.33
N PRO A 20 1.98 6.86 -10.28
CA PRO A 20 1.65 6.22 -11.55
C PRO A 20 1.09 4.81 -11.27
N PRO A 21 0.08 4.37 -12.05
CA PRO A 21 -0.43 3.02 -11.89
C PRO A 21 0.70 2.01 -12.12
N PRO A 22 0.71 0.88 -11.39
CA PRO A 22 1.65 -0.19 -11.68
C PRO A 22 1.51 -0.67 -13.11
N ASP A 23 2.62 -1.09 -13.71
CA ASP A 23 2.61 -1.70 -15.03
C ASP A 23 1.65 -2.91 -15.07
N ALA A 24 0.99 -3.12 -16.21
CA ALA A 24 0.03 -4.21 -16.36
C ALA A 24 0.66 -5.60 -16.11
N SER A 25 1.96 -5.75 -16.39
CA SER A 25 2.70 -6.99 -16.11
C SER A 25 2.79 -7.32 -14.61
N CYS A 26 2.63 -6.35 -13.72
CA CYS A 26 2.58 -6.58 -12.27
C CYS A 26 1.39 -7.46 -11.86
N PHE A 27 0.35 -7.52 -12.69
CA PHE A 27 -0.86 -8.30 -12.43
C PHE A 27 -0.85 -9.68 -13.11
N GLN A 28 0.21 -9.99 -13.87
CA GLN A 28 0.41 -11.33 -14.43
C GLN A 28 0.84 -12.30 -13.32
N ARG A 29 0.06 -13.38 -13.17
CA ARG A 29 0.31 -14.40 -12.16
C ARG A 29 1.63 -15.13 -12.46
N GLY A 30 2.51 -15.23 -11.46
CA GLY A 30 3.74 -16.02 -11.51
C GLY A 30 3.50 -17.49 -11.18
N ALA A 31 4.58 -18.28 -11.21
CA ALA A 31 4.58 -19.69 -10.81
C ALA A 31 4.39 -19.86 -9.29
N VAL A 32 4.88 -18.90 -8.51
CA VAL A 32 4.77 -18.82 -7.04
C VAL A 32 4.22 -17.45 -6.64
N THR A 33 3.72 -17.36 -5.42
CA THR A 33 3.26 -16.15 -4.75
C THR A 33 4.20 -15.74 -3.64
N VAL A 34 4.09 -14.50 -3.18
CA VAL A 34 4.91 -13.99 -2.07
C VAL A 34 4.75 -14.82 -0.78
N ASP A 35 3.56 -15.35 -0.49
CA ASP A 35 3.32 -16.17 0.71
C ASP A 35 3.94 -17.58 0.61
N GLU A 36 4.15 -18.09 -0.61
CA GLU A 36 4.88 -19.36 -0.85
C GLU A 36 6.40 -19.19 -0.73
N CYS A 37 6.88 -17.96 -0.87
CA CYS A 37 8.31 -17.64 -0.86
C CYS A 37 8.84 -17.16 0.49
N CYS A 38 8.03 -16.43 1.24
CA CYS A 38 8.41 -15.93 2.55
C CYS A 38 7.20 -16.01 3.50
N ASN A 39 7.34 -16.76 4.58
CA ASN A 39 6.28 -16.87 5.58
C ASN A 39 6.30 -15.65 6.52
N ILE A 40 5.76 -14.52 6.07
CA ILE A 40 5.59 -13.32 6.89
C ILE A 40 4.37 -13.52 7.81
N PRO A 41 4.50 -13.33 9.14
CA PRO A 41 3.37 -13.42 10.05
C PRO A 41 2.24 -12.45 9.65
N LYS A 42 1.00 -12.83 9.96
CA LYS A 42 -0.18 -11.99 9.67
C LYS A 42 -0.04 -10.63 10.35
N THR A 43 -0.09 -9.57 9.56
CA THR A 43 0.00 -8.17 10.04
C THR A 43 -1.30 -7.62 10.59
N VAL A 44 -2.41 -8.36 10.46
CA VAL A 44 -3.75 -7.89 10.82
C VAL A 44 -4.48 -8.99 11.57
N ASP A 45 -5.11 -8.61 12.68
CA ASP A 45 -6.02 -9.49 13.40
C ASP A 45 -7.17 -9.96 12.48
N SER A 46 -7.57 -11.21 12.61
CA SER A 46 -8.54 -11.81 11.68
C SER A 46 -9.93 -11.18 11.83
N ALA A 47 -10.34 -10.78 13.04
CA ALA A 47 -11.62 -10.10 13.26
C ALA A 47 -11.61 -8.68 12.64
N VAL A 48 -10.49 -7.95 12.75
CA VAL A 48 -10.32 -6.65 12.09
C VAL A 48 -10.35 -6.79 10.58
N MET A 49 -9.65 -7.79 10.02
CA MET A 49 -9.65 -8.07 8.58
C MET A 49 -11.06 -8.43 8.06
N GLU A 50 -11.81 -9.23 8.81
CA GLU A 50 -13.17 -9.64 8.45
C GLU A 50 -14.13 -8.45 8.47
N LYS A 51 -14.13 -7.68 9.56
CA LYS A 51 -14.91 -6.43 9.68
C LYS A 51 -14.63 -5.49 8.52
N CYS A 52 -13.36 -5.19 8.25
CA CYS A 52 -13.00 -4.24 7.21
C CYS A 52 -13.36 -4.70 5.80
N ARG A 53 -13.43 -6.02 5.54
CA ARG A 53 -13.92 -6.55 4.26
C ARG A 53 -15.43 -6.49 4.16
N ALA A 54 -16.15 -6.74 5.25
CA ALA A 54 -17.60 -6.63 5.31
C ALA A 54 -18.06 -5.18 5.07
N ASP A 55 -17.39 -4.21 5.70
CA ASP A 55 -17.72 -2.79 5.58
C ASP A 55 -17.29 -2.18 4.24
N ASN A 56 -16.38 -2.85 3.51
CA ASN A 56 -15.84 -2.36 2.25
C ASN A 56 -15.89 -3.47 1.18
N PRO A 57 -17.10 -3.84 0.73
CA PRO A 57 -17.26 -4.86 -0.30
C PRO A 57 -16.53 -4.45 -1.57
N ARG A 58 -16.03 -5.43 -2.32
CA ARG A 58 -15.36 -5.15 -3.59
C ARG A 58 -16.34 -4.49 -4.55
N SER A 59 -15.95 -3.34 -5.09
CA SER A 59 -16.67 -2.72 -6.20
C SER A 59 -16.63 -3.63 -7.41
N GLU A 60 -17.76 -3.80 -8.09
CA GLU A 60 -17.84 -4.46 -9.40
C GLU A 60 -17.10 -3.65 -10.48
N ASN A 61 -16.92 -2.34 -10.26
CA ASN A 61 -16.25 -1.40 -11.15
C ASN A 61 -14.79 -1.16 -10.74
N MET A 62 -14.04 -2.23 -10.50
CA MET A 62 -12.59 -2.10 -10.27
C MET A 62 -11.91 -1.62 -11.57
N PRO A 63 -11.04 -0.59 -11.51
CA PRO A 63 -10.27 -0.17 -12.68
C PRO A 63 -9.48 -1.35 -13.27
N ALA A 64 -9.40 -1.40 -14.60
CA ALA A 64 -8.60 -2.41 -15.28
C ALA A 64 -7.12 -2.32 -14.87
N PRO A 65 -6.35 -3.42 -14.96
CA PRO A 65 -4.90 -3.38 -14.71
C PRO A 65 -4.21 -2.28 -15.51
N GLY A 66 -3.31 -1.53 -14.87
CA GLY A 66 -2.60 -0.40 -15.48
C GLY A 66 -3.39 0.91 -15.57
N VAL A 67 -4.68 0.93 -15.18
CA VAL A 67 -5.49 2.15 -15.12
C VAL A 67 -5.28 2.85 -13.76
N PRO A 68 -5.04 4.18 -13.73
CA PRO A 68 -4.96 4.94 -12.49
C PRO A 68 -6.21 4.75 -11.63
N LYS A 69 -6.03 4.53 -10.34
CA LYS A 69 -7.13 4.45 -9.37
C LYS A 69 -7.52 5.85 -8.91
N THR A 70 -8.81 6.08 -8.74
CA THR A 70 -9.33 7.36 -8.23
C THR A 70 -9.21 7.47 -6.71
N GLU A 71 -9.01 6.35 -6.00
CA GLU A 71 -8.83 6.28 -4.56
C GLU A 71 -7.93 5.10 -4.14
N GLY A 72 -7.49 5.11 -2.88
CA GLY A 72 -6.77 4.00 -2.25
C GLY A 72 -7.67 2.85 -1.83
N CYS A 73 -7.07 1.80 -1.28
CA CYS A 73 -7.80 0.62 -0.82
C CYS A 73 -8.52 0.90 0.51
N CYS A 74 -9.86 0.97 0.48
CA CYS A 74 -10.67 1.20 1.67
C CYS A 74 -10.53 0.14 2.76
N VAL A 75 -10.32 -1.14 2.38
CA VAL A 75 -10.03 -2.20 3.36
C VAL A 75 -8.74 -1.90 4.13
N MET A 76 -7.69 -1.43 3.45
CA MET A 76 -6.42 -1.07 4.08
C MET A 76 -6.54 0.18 4.95
N GLN A 77 -7.30 1.17 4.51
CA GLN A 77 -7.61 2.34 5.34
C GLN A 77 -8.37 1.92 6.61
N CYS A 78 -9.42 1.12 6.47
CA CYS A 78 -10.18 0.59 7.61
C CYS A 78 -9.27 -0.10 8.62
N ILE A 79 -8.38 -1.01 8.17
CA ILE A 79 -7.46 -1.74 9.04
C ILE A 79 -6.58 -0.79 9.87
N LEU A 80 -5.99 0.23 9.23
CA LEU A 80 -5.15 1.18 9.94
C LEU A 80 -5.97 2.11 10.84
N THR A 81 -7.20 2.47 10.47
CA THR A 81 -8.08 3.24 11.35
C THR A 81 -8.49 2.44 12.59
N GLU A 82 -8.92 1.19 12.42
CA GLU A 82 -9.35 0.30 13.51
C GLU A 82 -8.24 0.04 14.53
N THR A 83 -6.99 -0.01 14.06
CA THR A 83 -5.81 -0.20 14.92
C THR A 83 -5.25 1.12 15.47
N GLY A 84 -5.89 2.26 15.17
CA GLY A 84 -5.42 3.60 15.56
C GLY A 84 -4.17 4.07 14.81
N GLY A 85 -3.73 3.32 13.79
CA GLY A 85 -2.57 3.58 12.95
C GLY A 85 -2.78 4.64 11.87
N PHE A 86 -4.02 5.06 11.60
CA PHE A 86 -4.31 6.11 10.61
C PHE A 86 -5.51 6.97 11.04
N ALA A 87 -5.31 8.29 11.03
CA ALA A 87 -6.37 9.28 11.25
C ALA A 87 -5.93 10.62 10.66
N ASN A 88 -6.90 11.46 10.24
CA ASN A 88 -6.64 12.81 9.74
C ASN A 88 -5.56 12.88 8.64
N ASN A 89 -5.58 11.91 7.72
CA ASN A 89 -4.62 11.77 6.64
C ASN A 89 -3.15 11.61 7.08
N ALA A 90 -2.92 11.11 8.30
CA ALA A 90 -1.59 10.85 8.85
C ALA A 90 -1.51 9.45 9.46
N LEU A 91 -0.34 8.82 9.32
CA LEU A 91 -0.03 7.55 10.00
C LEU A 91 0.44 7.83 11.42
N ASN A 92 -0.01 7.01 12.35
CA ASN A 92 0.46 6.94 13.73
C ASN A 92 1.38 5.72 13.88
N THR A 93 2.68 5.92 13.70
CA THR A 93 3.68 4.82 13.73
C THR A 93 3.72 4.11 15.07
N ASP A 94 3.52 4.82 16.18
CA ASP A 94 3.49 4.19 17.51
C ASP A 94 2.29 3.24 17.66
N ALA A 95 1.11 3.64 17.17
CA ALA A 95 -0.05 2.75 17.17
C ALA A 95 0.16 1.54 16.25
N ILE A 96 0.76 1.74 15.08
CA ILE A 96 1.09 0.65 14.15
C ILE A 96 2.08 -0.34 14.78
N LYS A 97 3.15 0.16 15.40
CA LYS A 97 4.14 -0.68 16.12
C LYS A 97 3.46 -1.51 17.21
N ARG A 98 2.59 -0.89 18.01
CA ARG A 98 1.81 -1.61 19.04
C ARG A 98 0.90 -2.68 18.43
N ALA A 99 0.19 -2.37 17.34
CA ALA A 99 -0.71 -3.30 16.68
C ALA A 99 0.01 -4.52 16.09
N LEU A 100 1.26 -4.34 15.65
CA LEU A 100 2.09 -5.41 15.08
C LEU A 100 2.97 -6.15 16.11
N ALA A 101 3.05 -5.65 17.34
CA ALA A 101 3.94 -6.18 18.37
C ALA A 101 3.64 -7.64 18.73
N SER A 102 2.37 -8.04 18.78
CA SER A 102 1.96 -9.40 19.11
C SER A 102 1.94 -10.35 17.90
N THR A 103 2.23 -9.86 16.70
CA THR A 103 2.26 -10.66 15.47
C THR A 103 3.66 -10.69 14.88
N VAL A 104 3.98 -9.81 13.95
CA VAL A 104 5.30 -9.72 13.32
C VAL A 104 6.37 -9.39 14.35
N GLY A 105 6.06 -8.54 15.34
CA GLY A 105 6.99 -8.16 16.41
C GLY A 105 7.26 -9.27 17.43
N ALA A 106 6.45 -10.33 17.44
CA ALA A 106 6.66 -11.51 18.28
C ALA A 106 7.45 -12.61 17.55
N ASP A 107 7.62 -12.49 16.23
CA ASP A 107 8.38 -13.45 15.42
C ASP A 107 9.86 -13.09 15.43
N ALA A 108 10.71 -13.99 15.92
CA ALA A 108 12.14 -13.76 16.07
C ALA A 108 12.87 -13.47 14.74
N ASN A 109 12.30 -13.86 13.60
CA ASN A 109 12.88 -13.60 12.29
C ASN A 109 12.66 -12.15 11.86
N PHE A 110 11.50 -11.55 12.20
CA PHE A 110 11.11 -10.22 11.71
C PHE A 110 11.14 -9.11 12.76
N ALA A 111 11.06 -9.46 14.05
CA ALA A 111 11.09 -8.50 15.14
C ALA A 111 12.28 -7.51 15.08
N PRO A 112 13.51 -7.93 14.71
CA PRO A 112 14.65 -7.01 14.66
C PRO A 112 14.53 -5.90 13.61
N THR A 113 13.77 -6.11 12.53
CA THR A 113 13.68 -5.16 11.39
C THR A 113 12.34 -4.45 11.30
N LEU A 114 11.33 -4.91 12.06
CA LEU A 114 9.95 -4.43 11.95
C LEU A 114 9.81 -2.92 12.20
N ASN A 115 10.36 -2.41 13.32
CA ASN A 115 10.19 -1.01 13.69
C ASN A 115 10.85 -0.07 12.68
N ASP A 116 12.03 -0.42 12.19
CA ASP A 116 12.74 0.34 11.17
C ASP A 116 11.98 0.32 9.84
N ALA A 117 11.41 -0.83 9.46
CA ALA A 117 10.56 -0.93 8.27
C ALA A 117 9.32 -0.04 8.38
N ILE A 118 8.65 -0.02 9.54
CA ILE A 118 7.49 0.85 9.81
C ILE A 118 7.88 2.32 9.67
N ASP A 119 8.96 2.74 10.32
CA ASP A 119 9.37 4.15 10.33
C ASP A 119 9.85 4.63 8.96
N ASN A 120 10.61 3.80 8.24
CA ASN A 120 11.04 4.09 6.87
C ASN A 120 9.85 4.21 5.92
N CYS A 121 8.93 3.25 5.96
CA CYS A 121 7.75 3.27 5.08
C CYS A 121 6.81 4.43 5.40
N ALA A 122 6.59 4.74 6.68
CA ALA A 122 5.76 5.88 7.06
C ALA A 122 6.37 7.19 6.55
N ARG A 123 7.68 7.40 6.74
CA ARG A 123 8.39 8.57 6.20
C ARG A 123 8.26 8.65 4.68
N GLN A 124 8.58 7.57 3.98
CA GLN A 124 8.53 7.53 2.51
C GLN A 124 7.15 7.94 1.99
N ILE A 125 6.09 7.32 2.51
CA ILE A 125 4.73 7.55 2.03
C ILE A 125 4.19 8.92 2.43
N GLN A 126 4.46 9.40 3.64
CA GLN A 126 4.01 10.74 4.05
C GLN A 126 4.79 11.88 3.39
N SER A 127 6.04 11.64 2.99
CA SER A 127 6.87 12.63 2.29
C SER A 127 6.57 12.74 0.80
N ASP A 128 5.90 11.74 0.23
CA ASP A 128 5.60 11.69 -1.19
C ASP A 128 4.21 12.34 -1.46
N PRO A 129 4.17 13.51 -2.13
CA PRO A 129 2.92 14.23 -2.39
C PRO A 129 1.95 13.43 -3.26
N ALA A 130 2.43 12.42 -4.00
CA ALA A 130 1.58 11.56 -4.80
C ALA A 130 0.55 10.81 -3.92
N TYR A 131 0.88 10.48 -2.67
CA TYR A 131 -0.08 9.82 -1.76
C TYR A 131 -1.04 10.79 -1.06
N SER A 132 -0.78 12.09 -1.12
CA SER A 132 -1.60 13.13 -0.45
C SER A 132 -2.71 13.71 -1.33
N VAL A 133 -2.81 13.23 -2.57
CA VAL A 133 -3.89 13.58 -3.51
C VAL A 133 -5.27 13.26 -2.93
N ALA A 134 -6.21 14.20 -3.11
CA ALA A 134 -7.58 14.03 -2.65
C ALA A 134 -8.25 12.84 -3.37
N PRO A 135 -8.73 11.82 -2.64
CA PRO A 135 -9.32 10.64 -3.26
C PRO A 135 -10.72 10.94 -3.79
N ILE A 136 -11.04 10.40 -4.95
CA ILE A 136 -12.37 10.45 -5.55
C ILE A 136 -13.01 9.07 -5.39
N ALA A 137 -14.12 9.03 -4.65
CA ALA A 137 -14.81 7.78 -4.33
C ALA A 137 -15.25 7.04 -5.60
N ALA A 138 -15.08 5.72 -5.61
CA ALA A 138 -15.61 4.87 -6.68
C ALA A 138 -17.14 4.67 -6.60
N SER A 139 -17.79 5.17 -5.54
CA SER A 139 -19.22 5.06 -5.29
C SER A 139 -19.76 6.35 -4.67
N PRO A 140 -20.96 6.83 -5.05
CA PRO A 140 -21.50 8.12 -4.58
C PRO A 140 -21.95 8.13 -3.11
N ASP A 141 -22.05 6.97 -2.46
CA ASP A 141 -22.55 6.78 -1.11
C ASP A 141 -21.50 6.94 0.00
N ARG A 142 -20.23 7.13 -0.36
CA ARG A 142 -19.14 7.29 0.61
C ARG A 142 -18.06 8.25 0.14
N ALA A 143 -17.25 8.70 1.09
CA ALA A 143 -16.01 9.41 0.79
C ALA A 143 -14.97 8.46 0.15
N GLY A 144 -14.07 9.05 -0.64
CA GLY A 144 -12.94 8.33 -1.22
C GLY A 144 -11.91 7.96 -0.15
N CYS A 145 -11.27 6.80 -0.31
CA CYS A 145 -10.26 6.33 0.63
C CYS A 145 -8.87 6.88 0.26
N SER A 146 -8.12 7.33 1.27
CA SER A 146 -6.76 7.84 1.13
C SER A 146 -5.82 6.78 0.52
N PHE A 147 -4.85 7.25 -0.26
CA PHE A 147 -3.80 6.40 -0.82
C PHE A 147 -2.73 6.02 0.22
N ILE A 148 -2.62 6.78 1.31
CA ILE A 148 -1.58 6.61 2.34
C ILE A 148 -1.60 5.20 2.97
N PRO A 149 -2.74 4.67 3.46
CA PRO A 149 -2.77 3.33 4.04
C PRO A 149 -2.33 2.22 3.08
N GLN A 150 -2.76 2.30 1.82
CA GLN A 150 -2.37 1.33 0.79
C GLN A 150 -0.88 1.43 0.47
N GLY A 151 -0.35 2.63 0.32
CA GLY A 151 1.07 2.87 0.08
C GLY A 151 1.93 2.32 1.22
N PHE A 152 1.56 2.66 2.46
CA PHE A 152 2.25 2.21 3.66
C PHE A 152 2.31 0.69 3.77
N LEU A 153 1.17 0.01 3.66
CA LEU A 153 1.13 -1.44 3.79
C LEU A 153 1.88 -2.14 2.65
N ASN A 154 1.83 -1.62 1.42
CA ASN A 154 2.66 -2.15 0.32
C ASN A 154 4.15 -2.00 0.63
N CYS A 155 4.59 -0.81 1.06
CA CYS A 155 5.98 -0.58 1.42
C CYS A 155 6.43 -1.53 2.53
N LEU A 156 5.63 -1.67 3.59
CA LEU A 156 5.97 -2.52 4.74
C LEU A 156 6.14 -3.98 4.31
N HIS A 157 5.17 -4.55 3.60
CA HIS A 157 5.24 -5.95 3.19
C HIS A 157 6.34 -6.18 2.14
N THR A 158 6.55 -5.25 1.21
CA THR A 158 7.69 -5.31 0.28
C THR A 158 9.02 -5.32 1.03
N THR A 159 9.17 -4.46 2.04
CA THR A 159 10.39 -4.38 2.84
C THR A 159 10.65 -5.68 3.60
N LEU A 160 9.63 -6.22 4.29
CA LEU A 160 9.72 -7.49 5.01
C LEU A 160 10.02 -8.67 4.06
N PHE A 161 9.39 -8.70 2.89
CA PHE A 161 9.63 -9.76 1.90
C PHE A 161 11.04 -9.70 1.29
N LYS A 162 11.52 -8.50 0.93
CA LYS A 162 12.86 -8.33 0.37
C LYS A 162 13.95 -8.68 1.39
N SER A 163 13.69 -8.39 2.66
CA SER A 163 14.57 -8.72 3.78
C SER A 163 14.25 -10.07 4.44
N CYS A 164 13.45 -10.92 3.77
CA CYS A 164 13.01 -12.18 4.34
C CYS A 164 14.19 -13.02 4.85
N PRO A 165 14.21 -13.39 6.13
CA PRO A 165 15.32 -14.16 6.70
C PRO A 165 15.42 -15.55 6.08
N ALA A 166 16.65 -16.03 5.89
CA ALA A 166 16.92 -17.34 5.28
C ALA A 166 16.20 -18.51 5.97
N ALA A 167 15.95 -18.41 7.28
CA ALA A 167 15.24 -19.43 8.06
C ALA A 167 13.77 -19.64 7.63
N VAL A 168 13.15 -18.64 6.99
CA VAL A 168 11.73 -18.66 6.57
C VAL A 168 11.57 -18.29 5.09
N TRP A 169 12.67 -18.35 4.33
CA TRP A 169 12.73 -18.08 2.91
C TRP A 169 12.82 -19.37 2.10
N THR A 170 12.00 -19.47 1.07
CA THR A 170 12.07 -20.56 0.09
C THR A 170 13.08 -20.21 -1.01
N GLU A 171 14.22 -20.89 -1.01
CA GLU A 171 15.23 -20.69 -2.06
C GLU A 171 14.77 -21.27 -3.40
N SER A 172 14.41 -20.39 -4.34
CA SER A 172 14.09 -20.74 -5.73
C SER A 172 14.29 -19.54 -6.66
N SER A 173 14.50 -19.83 -7.95
CA SER A 173 14.55 -18.79 -8.98
C SER A 173 13.25 -17.99 -9.07
N ASP A 174 12.10 -18.65 -8.84
CA ASP A 174 10.79 -18.00 -8.92
C ASP A 174 10.57 -17.03 -7.76
N CYS A 175 11.02 -17.38 -6.55
CA CYS A 175 11.00 -16.48 -5.40
C CYS A 175 11.94 -15.29 -5.59
N GLN A 176 13.12 -15.51 -6.19
CA GLN A 176 14.03 -14.42 -6.52
C GLN A 176 13.45 -13.49 -7.59
N ALA A 177 12.74 -14.03 -8.59
CA ALA A 177 12.04 -13.25 -9.61
C ALA A 177 10.92 -12.38 -9.00
N LEU A 178 10.25 -12.82 -7.93
CA LEU A 178 9.29 -11.97 -7.21
C LEU A 178 9.98 -10.76 -6.58
N LYS A 179 11.17 -10.91 -5.97
CA LYS A 179 11.94 -9.75 -5.47
C LYS A 179 12.24 -8.75 -6.58
N GLN A 180 12.61 -9.24 -7.78
CA GLN A 180 12.85 -8.39 -8.95
C GLN A 180 11.59 -7.65 -9.42
N LYS A 181 10.41 -8.29 -9.39
CA LYS A 181 9.14 -7.61 -9.69
C LYS A 181 8.87 -6.46 -8.71
N LEU A 182 9.12 -6.68 -7.41
CA LEU A 182 8.95 -5.64 -6.39
C LEU A 182 9.96 -4.49 -6.59
N ASP A 183 11.20 -4.80 -6.96
CA ASP A 183 12.22 -3.80 -7.31
C ASP A 183 11.85 -2.99 -8.55
N GLY A 184 11.17 -3.61 -9.51
CA GLY A 184 10.59 -2.96 -10.69
C GLY A 184 9.35 -2.11 -10.41
N GLY A 185 8.92 -1.97 -9.15
CA GLY A 185 7.79 -1.15 -8.76
C GLY A 185 6.44 -1.88 -8.69
N CYS A 186 6.41 -3.21 -8.83
CA CYS A 186 5.17 -3.96 -8.64
C CYS A 186 4.75 -3.98 -7.17
N PRO A 187 3.47 -3.69 -6.84
CA PRO A 187 3.00 -3.71 -5.45
C PRO A 187 3.01 -5.14 -4.87
N TYR A 188 3.41 -5.31 -3.60
CA TYR A 188 3.37 -6.60 -2.90
C TYR A 188 2.03 -7.33 -3.07
N TYR A 189 0.91 -6.62 -2.84
CA TYR A 189 -0.42 -7.24 -2.87
C TYR A 189 -0.89 -7.69 -4.26
N SER A 190 -0.21 -7.27 -5.34
CA SER A 190 -0.45 -7.82 -6.68
C SER A 190 0.19 -9.21 -6.87
N GLN A 191 1.21 -9.54 -6.07
CA GLN A 191 1.96 -10.79 -6.12
C GLN A 191 1.36 -11.92 -5.25
N LEU A 192 0.21 -11.66 -4.59
CA LEU A 192 -0.58 -12.68 -3.88
C LEU A 192 -1.40 -13.59 -4.83
N GLY A 193 -1.05 -13.62 -6.11
CA GLY A 193 -1.70 -14.47 -7.10
C GLY A 193 -3.12 -14.05 -7.47
N ARG A 194 -3.46 -12.75 -7.47
CA ARG A 194 -4.77 -12.27 -7.98
C ARG A 194 -4.69 -11.97 -9.48
N GLY A 195 -4.62 -13.02 -10.30
CA GLY A 195 -4.69 -12.95 -11.76
C GLY A 195 -5.12 -14.29 -12.36
N PRO A 196 -5.66 -14.33 -13.59
CA PRO A 196 -5.90 -15.58 -14.30
C PRO A 196 -4.59 -16.38 -14.40
N LYS A 197 -4.67 -17.72 -14.30
CA LYS A 197 -3.55 -18.56 -14.73
C LYS A 197 -3.51 -18.45 -16.25
N ASN A 198 -2.35 -18.12 -16.82
CA ASN A 198 -2.11 -18.26 -18.25
C ASN A 198 -2.38 -19.71 -18.67
#